data_AF-A0A952R4B7-F1
#
_entry.id   AF-A0A952R4B7-F1
#
_cell.length_a   1.000
_cell.length_b   1.000
_cell.length_c   1.000
_cell.angle_alpha   90.00
_cell.angle_beta   90.00
_cell.angle_gamma   90.00
#
_symmetry.space_group_name_H-M   'P 1'
#
loop_
_entity.id
_entity.type
_entity.pdbx_description
1 polymer ?
#
loop_
_entity_poly.entity_id
_entity_poly.type
_entity_poly.pdbx_seq_one_letter_code
_entity_poly.pdbx_strand_id
1 'polypeptide(L)'
;MTSAQDTTTSVLEQLRRPLSVIVILVVLLLAADLLNSYAWLWVGLAGAVGIFLHARYDSYALLVAGAFLTGSAVGILLEATFNFTGAYLTSAGTAIAMTEFVAPRQGRLTLWLGAAAVALGVALGLAEAGERAWWLACLIAACGGAYLALRRR
;
A
#
# COMPACT_ATOMS: atom_id res chain seq x y z
N MET A 1 -46.27 -14.85 -9.56
CA MET A 1 -45.03 -15.65 -9.72
C MET A 1 -43.74 -14.81 -9.61
N THR A 2 -43.77 -13.63 -8.99
CA THR A 2 -42.63 -12.68 -8.90
C THR A 2 -41.95 -12.60 -7.53
N SER A 3 -42.46 -13.30 -6.50
CA SER A 3 -42.00 -13.14 -5.11
C SER A 3 -40.77 -14.00 -4.71
N ALA A 4 -40.45 -15.07 -5.44
CA ALA A 4 -39.35 -15.98 -5.09
C ALA A 4 -37.98 -15.56 -5.68
N GLN A 5 -37.99 -14.73 -6.73
CA GLN A 5 -36.78 -14.34 -7.45
C GLN A 5 -36.02 -13.21 -6.71
N ASP A 6 -36.75 -12.31 -6.05
CA ASP A 6 -36.19 -11.20 -5.24
C ASP A 6 -35.49 -11.68 -3.94
N THR A 7 -35.90 -12.83 -3.39
CA THR A 7 -35.29 -13.39 -2.17
C THR A 7 -33.93 -14.03 -2.47
N THR A 8 -33.75 -14.63 -3.65
CA THR A 8 -32.47 -15.25 -4.02
C THR A 8 -31.37 -14.24 -4.32
N THR A 9 -31.70 -13.11 -4.95
CA THR A 9 -30.73 -12.05 -5.29
C THR A 9 -30.22 -11.33 -4.04
N SER A 10 -31.11 -11.04 -3.09
CA SER A 10 -30.75 -10.41 -1.82
C SER A 10 -29.83 -11.27 -0.95
N VAL A 11 -30.06 -12.60 -0.89
CA VAL A 11 -29.18 -13.53 -0.15
C VAL A 11 -27.79 -13.62 -0.79
N LEU A 12 -27.70 -13.63 -2.12
CA LEU A 12 -26.43 -13.65 -2.84
C LEU A 12 -25.63 -12.36 -2.62
N GLU A 13 -26.27 -11.20 -2.61
CA GLU A 13 -25.59 -9.93 -2.28
C GLU A 13 -25.12 -9.88 -0.83
N GLN A 14 -25.90 -10.44 0.10
CA GLN A 14 -25.56 -10.47 1.51
C GLN A 14 -24.37 -11.42 1.80
N LEU A 15 -24.28 -12.55 1.07
CA LEU A 15 -23.16 -13.50 1.16
C LEU A 15 -21.91 -13.04 0.42
N ARG A 16 -22.03 -12.17 -0.59
CA ARG A 16 -20.89 -11.72 -1.42
C ARG A 16 -19.79 -11.05 -0.61
N ARG A 17 -20.15 -10.19 0.36
CA ARG A 17 -19.17 -9.51 1.22
C ARG A 17 -18.36 -10.48 2.09
N PRO A 18 -18.98 -11.32 2.95
CA PRO A 18 -18.21 -12.26 3.76
C PRO A 18 -17.43 -13.27 2.92
N LEU A 19 -18.00 -13.75 1.80
CA LEU A 19 -17.29 -14.65 0.88
C LEU A 19 -16.01 -14.00 0.33
N SER A 20 -16.09 -12.73 -0.12
CA SER A 20 -14.91 -12.03 -0.63
C SER A 20 -13.81 -11.87 0.42
N VAL A 21 -14.18 -11.58 1.68
CA VAL A 21 -13.22 -11.47 2.79
C VAL A 21 -12.56 -12.82 3.06
N ILE A 22 -13.33 -13.92 3.07
CA ILE A 22 -12.78 -15.27 3.28
C ILE A 22 -11.82 -15.63 2.16
N VAL A 23 -12.18 -15.39 0.90
CA VAL A 23 -11.32 -15.67 -0.26
C VAL A 23 -10.02 -14.88 -0.17
N ILE A 24 -10.09 -13.59 0.15
CA ILE A 24 -8.91 -12.73 0.33
C ILE A 24 -8.02 -13.31 1.46
N LEU A 25 -8.60 -13.65 2.61
CA LEU A 25 -7.87 -14.21 3.74
C LEU A 25 -7.14 -15.52 3.37
N VAL A 26 -7.83 -16.42 2.65
CA VAL A 26 -7.25 -17.69 2.19
C VAL A 26 -6.08 -17.43 1.24
N VAL A 27 -6.21 -16.50 0.29
CA VAL A 27 -5.13 -16.13 -0.62
C VAL A 27 -3.94 -15.53 0.14
N LEU A 28 -4.20 -14.67 1.13
CA LEU A 28 -3.15 -14.09 1.98
C LEU A 28 -2.42 -15.16 2.80
N LEU A 29 -3.15 -16.13 3.37
CA LEU A 29 -2.57 -17.25 4.12
C LEU A 29 -1.71 -18.14 3.22
N LEU A 30 -2.20 -18.47 2.01
CA LEU A 30 -1.42 -19.22 1.02
C LEU A 30 -0.15 -18.47 0.62
N ALA A 31 -0.24 -17.15 0.41
CA ALA A 31 0.93 -16.32 0.10
C ALA A 31 1.93 -16.29 1.27
N ALA A 32 1.47 -16.20 2.51
CA ALA A 32 2.34 -16.21 3.68
C ALA A 32 3.06 -17.55 3.89
N ASP A 33 2.38 -18.66 3.59
CA ASP A 33 2.97 -19.99 3.64
C ASP A 33 4.05 -20.16 2.55
N LEU A 34 3.75 -19.73 1.32
CA LEU A 34 4.72 -19.75 0.21
C LEU A 34 5.97 -18.90 0.49
N LEU A 35 5.83 -17.80 1.23
CA LEU A 35 6.92 -16.89 1.58
C LEU A 35 7.57 -17.23 2.92
N ASN A 36 7.08 -18.27 3.61
CA ASN A 36 7.53 -18.71 4.92
C ASN A 36 7.60 -17.56 5.95
N SER A 37 6.76 -16.54 5.79
CA SER A 37 6.77 -15.32 6.60
C SER A 37 5.35 -14.82 6.77
N TYR A 38 4.90 -14.85 8.02
CA TYR A 38 3.58 -14.35 8.42
C TYR A 38 3.63 -12.91 8.93
N ALA A 39 4.83 -12.34 9.08
CA ALA A 39 5.04 -11.01 9.69
C ALA A 39 4.31 -9.90 8.91
N TRP A 40 4.40 -9.91 7.58
CA TRP A 40 3.71 -8.93 6.73
C TRP A 40 2.19 -9.02 6.87
N LEU A 41 1.64 -10.22 7.08
CA LEU A 41 0.20 -10.45 7.21
C LEU A 41 -0.33 -9.83 8.51
N TRP A 42 0.37 -10.07 9.63
CA TRP A 42 0.03 -9.47 10.92
C TRP A 42 0.18 -7.95 10.94
N VAL A 43 1.26 -7.44 10.35
CA VAL A 43 1.50 -5.98 10.23
C VAL A 43 0.43 -5.34 9.34
N GLY A 44 0.06 -5.99 8.23
CA GLY A 44 -1.00 -5.53 7.33
C GLY A 44 -2.37 -5.52 8.00
N LEU A 45 -2.67 -6.54 8.80
CA LEU A 45 -3.91 -6.61 9.58
C LEU A 45 -3.98 -5.48 10.62
N ALA A 46 -2.88 -5.23 11.35
CA ALA A 46 -2.80 -4.11 12.28
C ALA A 46 -2.98 -2.75 11.57
N GLY A 47 -2.39 -2.60 10.37
CA GLY A 47 -2.59 -1.43 9.52
C GLY A 47 -4.05 -1.22 9.10
N ALA A 48 -4.71 -2.29 8.66
CA ALA A 48 -6.13 -2.29 8.30
C ALA A 48 -7.03 -1.90 9.48
N VAL A 49 -6.74 -2.41 10.69
CA VAL A 49 -7.45 -2.00 11.91
C VAL A 49 -7.24 -0.50 12.18
N GLY A 50 -6.02 0.01 12.03
CA GLY A 50 -5.74 1.44 12.18
C GLY A 50 -6.56 2.32 11.22
N ILE A 51 -6.63 1.94 9.94
CA ILE A 51 -7.44 2.64 8.93
C ILE A 51 -8.93 2.55 9.26
N PHE A 52 -9.42 1.38 9.68
CA PHE A 52 -10.80 1.21 10.11
C PHE A 52 -11.15 2.09 11.32
N LEU A 53 -10.26 2.17 12.31
CA LEU A 53 -10.45 3.04 13.47
C LEU A 53 -10.41 4.52 13.07
N HIS A 54 -9.58 4.92 12.10
CA HIS A 54 -9.63 6.27 11.55
C HIS A 54 -11.02 6.59 10.98
N ALA A 55 -11.61 5.69 10.18
CA ALA A 55 -12.96 5.89 9.65
C ALA A 55 -14.05 6.04 10.74
N ARG A 56 -13.78 5.56 11.96
CA ARG A 56 -14.72 5.63 13.08
C ARG A 56 -14.49 6.82 14.03
N TYR A 57 -13.24 7.22 14.24
CA TYR A 57 -12.86 8.25 15.21
C TYR A 57 -12.35 9.55 14.55
N ASP A 58 -12.26 9.58 13.22
CA ASP A 58 -11.74 10.69 12.42
C ASP A 58 -10.36 11.20 12.87
N SER A 59 -9.57 10.32 13.48
CA SER A 59 -8.25 10.67 14.01
C SER A 59 -7.18 10.51 12.93
N TYR A 60 -6.54 11.61 12.57
CA TYR A 60 -5.46 11.63 11.58
C TYR A 60 -4.24 10.78 12.02
N ALA A 61 -3.96 10.70 13.33
CA ALA A 61 -2.86 9.88 13.84
C ALA A 61 -3.09 8.39 13.54
N LEU A 62 -4.35 7.93 13.60
CA LEU A 62 -4.73 6.56 13.24
C LEU A 62 -4.59 6.30 11.73
N LEU A 63 -4.90 7.29 10.89
CA LEU A 63 -4.69 7.20 9.45
C LEU A 63 -3.20 7.03 9.13
N VAL A 64 -2.34 7.87 9.70
CA VAL A 64 -0.88 7.81 9.48
C VAL A 64 -0.29 6.51 9.99
N ALA A 65 -0.66 6.08 11.21
CA ALA A 65 -0.19 4.81 11.77
C ALA A 65 -0.67 3.61 10.93
N GLY A 66 -1.95 3.60 10.55
CA GLY A 66 -2.53 2.54 9.72
C GLY A 66 -1.91 2.48 8.33
N ALA A 67 -1.69 3.64 7.69
CA ALA A 67 -1.02 3.73 6.40
C ALA A 67 0.45 3.27 6.50
N PHE A 68 1.19 3.72 7.51
CA PHE A 68 2.56 3.28 7.74
C PHE A 68 2.65 1.76 7.90
N LEU A 69 1.83 1.17 8.77
CA LEU A 69 1.79 -0.28 8.97
C LEU A 69 1.42 -1.02 7.68
N THR A 70 0.42 -0.54 6.94
CA THR A 70 0.02 -1.15 5.66
C THR A 70 1.14 -1.08 4.63
N GLY A 71 1.83 0.07 4.52
CA GLY A 71 3.00 0.23 3.65
C GLY A 71 4.18 -0.63 4.09
N SER A 72 4.43 -0.74 5.38
CA SER A 72 5.44 -1.63 5.96
C SER A 72 5.16 -3.09 5.65
N ALA A 73 3.90 -3.54 5.71
CA ALA A 73 3.51 -4.90 5.33
C ALA A 73 3.83 -5.19 3.87
N VAL A 74 3.44 -4.29 2.97
CA VAL A 74 3.77 -4.40 1.52
C VAL A 74 5.28 -4.39 1.32
N GLY A 75 5.99 -3.55 2.06
CA GLY A 75 7.44 -3.47 2.04
C GLY A 75 8.12 -4.79 2.42
N ILE A 76 7.75 -5.36 3.57
CA ILE A 76 8.26 -6.67 4.05
C ILE A 76 7.97 -7.75 3.00
N LEU A 77 6.76 -7.75 2.42
CA LEU A 77 6.37 -8.69 1.38
C LEU A 77 7.27 -8.56 0.15
N LEU A 78 7.54 -7.35 -0.31
CA LEU A 78 8.38 -7.09 -1.48
C LEU A 78 9.85 -7.44 -1.21
N GLU A 79 10.39 -7.12 -0.03
CA GLU A 79 11.76 -7.51 0.32
C GLU A 79 11.90 -9.04 0.39
N ALA A 80 10.94 -9.72 1.01
CA ALA A 80 10.94 -11.19 1.11
C ALA A 80 10.79 -11.88 -0.25
N THR A 81 10.01 -11.30 -1.17
CA THR A 81 9.72 -11.92 -2.47
C THR A 81 10.77 -11.60 -3.53
N PHE A 82 11.22 -10.34 -3.58
CA PHE A 82 12.05 -9.84 -4.69
C PHE A 82 13.50 -9.51 -4.27
N ASN A 83 13.86 -9.67 -2.99
CA ASN A 83 15.16 -9.24 -2.44
C ASN A 83 15.50 -7.79 -2.82
N PHE A 84 14.49 -6.94 -2.93
CA PHE A 84 14.69 -5.54 -3.31
C PHE A 84 14.98 -4.71 -2.06
N THR A 85 16.25 -4.47 -1.78
CA THR A 85 16.65 -3.66 -0.61
C THR A 85 16.08 -2.25 -0.72
N GLY A 86 15.34 -1.82 0.30
CA GLY A 86 14.65 -0.53 0.31
C GLY A 86 13.19 -0.59 -0.14
N ALA A 87 12.65 -1.77 -0.50
CA ALA A 87 11.22 -1.93 -0.73
C ALA A 87 10.40 -1.55 0.51
N TYR A 88 10.95 -1.80 1.70
CA TYR A 88 10.35 -1.40 2.96
C TYR A 88 10.15 0.11 3.08
N LEU A 89 11.24 0.86 2.97
CA LEU A 89 11.25 2.32 3.10
C LEU A 89 10.41 2.99 2.00
N THR A 90 10.49 2.48 0.77
CA THR A 90 9.67 3.00 -0.34
C THR A 90 8.19 2.74 -0.13
N SER A 91 7.79 1.53 0.27
CA SER A 91 6.38 1.19 0.49
C SER A 91 5.78 1.90 1.70
N ALA A 92 6.51 1.96 2.82
CA ALA A 92 6.08 2.68 4.01
C ALA A 92 6.02 4.20 3.75
N GLY A 93 7.03 4.77 3.09
CA GLY A 93 7.09 6.19 2.75
C GLY A 93 5.99 6.61 1.78
N THR A 94 5.70 5.81 0.75
CA THR A 94 4.61 6.07 -0.19
C THR A 94 3.25 6.03 0.51
N ALA A 95 3.04 5.06 1.41
CA ALA A 95 1.81 4.97 2.17
C ALA A 95 1.60 6.20 3.09
N ILE A 96 2.64 6.66 3.79
CA ILE A 96 2.58 7.91 4.56
C ILE A 96 2.32 9.11 3.65
N ALA A 97 3.00 9.23 2.52
CA ALA A 97 2.78 10.34 1.59
C ALA A 97 1.34 10.39 1.08
N MET A 98 0.72 9.22 0.86
CA MET A 98 -0.67 9.10 0.40
C MET A 98 -1.69 9.60 1.43
N THR A 99 -1.38 9.63 2.72
CA THR A 99 -2.35 10.12 3.73
C THR A 99 -2.69 11.59 3.54
N GLU A 100 -1.78 12.40 3.00
CA GLU A 100 -2.03 13.81 2.69
C GLU A 100 -2.97 14.02 1.50
N PHE A 101 -3.08 13.03 0.60
CA PHE A 101 -4.06 13.07 -0.49
C PHE A 101 -5.44 12.62 -0.02
N VAL A 102 -5.49 11.74 0.99
CA VAL A 102 -6.74 11.27 1.60
C VAL A 102 -7.32 12.31 2.57
N ALA A 103 -6.48 12.91 3.41
CA ALA A 103 -6.87 13.90 4.42
C ALA A 103 -5.93 15.12 4.38
N PRO A 104 -6.18 16.12 3.50
CA PRO A 104 -5.27 17.25 3.30
C PRO A 104 -5.14 18.12 4.57
N ARG A 105 -3.91 18.35 5.03
CA ARG A 105 -3.61 19.29 6.14
C ARG A 105 -2.74 20.45 5.68
N GLN A 106 -2.85 21.58 6.36
CA GLN A 106 -2.05 22.78 6.06
C GLN A 106 -0.53 22.59 6.31
N GLY A 107 -0.13 21.52 6.99
CA GLY A 107 1.26 21.28 7.39
C GLY A 107 2.15 20.52 6.41
N ARG A 108 1.61 19.71 5.47
CA ARG A 108 2.36 18.85 4.51
C ARG A 108 3.58 18.07 5.05
N LEU A 109 3.79 17.99 6.37
CA LEU A 109 4.99 17.41 6.97
C LEU A 109 5.10 15.91 6.67
N THR A 110 3.98 15.20 6.75
CA THR A 110 3.84 13.79 6.38
C THR A 110 4.14 13.54 4.91
N LEU A 111 3.76 14.44 4.00
CA LEU A 111 4.16 14.35 2.59
C LEU A 111 5.67 14.40 2.45
N TRP A 112 6.33 15.36 3.12
CA TRP A 112 7.79 15.50 3.06
C TRP A 112 8.52 14.33 3.70
N LEU A 113 8.05 13.85 4.86
CA LEU A 113 8.61 12.68 5.53
C LEU A 113 8.43 11.41 4.68
N GLY A 114 7.25 11.22 4.10
CA GLY A 114 6.97 10.12 3.18
C GLY A 114 7.84 10.20 1.94
N ALA A 115 7.94 11.36 1.30
CA ALA A 115 8.77 11.57 0.12
C ALA A 115 10.27 11.35 0.41
N ALA A 116 10.76 11.80 1.57
CA ALA A 116 12.14 11.57 2.00
C ALA A 116 12.42 10.08 2.21
N ALA A 117 11.50 9.36 2.86
CA ALA A 117 11.59 7.91 3.05
C ALA A 117 11.59 7.15 1.71
N VAL A 118 10.74 7.58 0.76
CA VAL A 118 10.72 7.01 -0.60
C VAL A 118 12.05 7.26 -1.31
N ALA A 119 12.54 8.50 -1.31
CA ALA A 119 13.81 8.84 -1.95
C ALA A 119 14.96 8.00 -1.37
N LEU A 120 14.98 7.82 -0.05
CA LEU A 120 16.00 7.02 0.63
C LEU A 120 15.87 5.53 0.27
N GLY A 121 14.66 4.96 0.30
CA GLY A 121 14.45 3.56 -0.08
C GLY A 121 14.83 3.28 -1.54
N VAL A 122 14.49 4.20 -2.46
CA VAL A 122 14.92 4.09 -3.86
C VAL A 122 16.45 4.18 -3.98
N ALA A 123 17.08 5.12 -3.26
CA ALA A 123 18.54 5.27 -3.28
C ALA A 123 19.26 4.01 -2.76
N LEU A 124 18.74 3.37 -1.72
CA LEU A 124 19.27 2.10 -1.20
C LEU A 124 19.14 0.98 -2.24
N GLY A 125 17.98 0.84 -2.87
CA GLY A 125 17.76 -0.18 -3.90
C GLY A 125 18.64 0.03 -5.13
N LEU A 126 18.86 1.28 -5.53
CA LEU A 126 19.77 1.62 -6.63
C LEU A 126 21.25 1.42 -6.27
N ALA A 127 21.62 1.66 -5.01
CA ALA A 127 22.98 1.44 -4.54
C ALA A 127 23.37 -0.05 -4.63
N GLU A 128 22.46 -0.97 -4.32
CA GLU A 128 22.71 -2.41 -4.47
C GLU A 128 22.59 -2.92 -5.91
N ALA A 129 21.68 -2.36 -6.71
CA ALA A 129 21.46 -2.81 -8.09
C ALA A 129 22.58 -2.38 -9.07
N GLY A 130 23.46 -1.47 -8.65
CA GLY A 130 24.64 -1.05 -9.41
C GLY A 130 24.37 0.02 -10.48
N GLU A 131 25.42 0.40 -11.22
CA GLU A 131 25.45 1.58 -12.09
C GLU A 131 24.38 1.55 -13.22
N ARG A 132 24.05 0.38 -13.75
CA ARG A 132 23.01 0.23 -14.78
C ARG A 132 21.62 0.60 -14.27
N ALA A 133 21.33 0.36 -13.00
CA ALA A 133 20.05 0.69 -12.39
C ALA A 133 19.87 2.21 -12.26
N TRP A 134 20.95 2.94 -11.97
CA TRP A 134 20.93 4.41 -11.92
C TRP A 134 20.53 5.03 -13.25
N TRP A 135 21.09 4.54 -14.37
CA TRP A 135 20.73 5.03 -15.69
C TRP A 135 19.25 4.78 -16.03
N LEU A 136 18.74 3.58 -15.72
CA LEU A 136 17.34 3.24 -15.92
C LEU A 136 16.42 4.13 -15.05
N ALA A 137 16.78 4.37 -13.79
CA ALA A 137 16.02 5.24 -12.90
C ALA A 137 15.96 6.69 -13.42
N CYS A 138 17.10 7.24 -13.87
CA CYS A 138 17.16 8.56 -14.50
C CYS A 138 16.28 8.63 -15.75
N LEU A 139 16.28 7.58 -16.58
CA LEU A 139 15.48 7.51 -17.80
C LEU A 139 13.97 7.46 -17.48
N ILE A 140 13.57 6.64 -16.49
CA ILE A 140 12.18 6.58 -16.01
C ILE A 140 11.74 7.94 -15.45
N ALA A 141 12.58 8.57 -14.63
CA ALA A 141 12.30 9.89 -14.05
C ALA A 141 12.14 10.96 -15.14
N ALA A 142 13.00 10.95 -16.17
CA ALA A 142 12.92 11.86 -17.31
C ALA A 142 11.64 11.64 -18.12
N CYS A 143 11.29 10.38 -18.43
CA CYS A 143 10.05 10.03 -19.14
C CYS A 143 8.80 10.44 -18.35
N GLY A 144 8.77 10.18 -17.03
CA GLY A 144 7.67 10.58 -16.16
C GLY A 144 7.52 12.10 -16.09
N GLY A 145 8.63 12.82 -15.98
CA GLY A 145 8.65 14.29 -16.01
C GLY A 145 8.15 14.86 -17.33
N ALA A 146 8.61 14.30 -18.45
CA ALA A 146 8.16 14.69 -19.79
C ALA A 146 6.66 14.45 -19.99
N TYR A 147 6.14 13.29 -19.55
CA TYR A 147 4.71 12.97 -19.61
C TYR A 147 3.87 13.95 -18.79
N LEU A 148 4.30 14.26 -17.56
CA LEU A 148 3.61 15.24 -16.72
C LEU A 148 3.67 16.65 -17.30
N ALA A 149 4.78 17.04 -17.93
CA ALA A 149 4.92 18.34 -18.60
C ALA A 149 3.99 18.44 -19.83
N LEU A 150 3.86 17.37 -20.61
CA LEU A 150 2.94 17.31 -21.75
C LEU A 150 1.47 17.36 -21.31
N ARG A 151 1.12 16.72 -20.20
CA ARG A 151 -0.26 16.73 -19.68
C ARG A 151 -0.69 18.08 -19.06
N ARG A 152 0.27 18.94 -18.73
CA ARG A 152 0.03 20.28 -18.16
C ARG A 152 -0.06 21.39 -19.21
N ARG A 153 0.21 21.07 -20.49
CA ARG A 153 -0.05 21.96 -21.62
C ARG A 153 -1.42 21.65 -22.22
#